data_AF-A0A357M9C2-F1
#
_entry.id   AF-A0A357M9C2-F1
#
_cell.length_a   1.000
_cell.length_b   1.000
_cell.length_c   1.000
_cell.angle_alpha   90.00
_cell.angle_beta   90.00
_cell.angle_gamma   90.00
#
_symmetry.space_group_name_H-M   'P 1'
#
loop_
_entity.id
_entity.type
_entity.pdbx_description
1 polymer ?
#
loop_
_entity_poly.entity_id
_entity_poly.type
_entity_poly.pdbx_seq_one_letter_code
_entity_poly.pdbx_strand_id
1 'polypeptide(L)'
;MVDIYEDIRKGERGAWVSIAAYLILSTFKLVSGYLFASSALVADGVNNLTDIVASIAVLIGLRISRKPPDSDHAYGHFRAETVAALLASFIMAVVGIQVIVEAVRSFFDRAKETPQLLSAGVALVCAVAMMGV
;
A
#
# COMPACT_ATOMS: atom_id res chain seq x y z
N MET A 1 19.91 -11.91 19.90
CA MET A 1 18.46 -11.94 20.25
C MET A 1 17.88 -10.55 20.42
N VAL A 2 18.53 -9.63 21.14
CA VAL A 2 18.08 -8.21 21.27
C VAL A 2 17.94 -7.50 19.90
N ASP A 3 18.87 -7.77 18.98
CA ASP A 3 18.90 -7.17 17.63
C ASP A 3 17.61 -7.42 16.82
N ILE A 4 17.12 -8.67 16.80
CA ILE A 4 15.93 -9.07 16.03
C ILE A 4 14.68 -8.32 16.49
N TYR A 5 14.49 -8.16 17.80
CA TYR A 5 13.34 -7.43 18.32
C TYR A 5 13.43 -5.92 18.05
N GLU A 6 14.63 -5.37 17.95
CA GLU A 6 14.83 -3.97 17.58
C GLU A 6 14.48 -3.73 16.11
N ASP A 7 14.87 -4.64 15.21
CA ASP A 7 14.53 -4.58 13.79
C ASP A 7 13.01 -4.70 13.55
N ILE A 8 12.33 -5.63 14.23
CA ILE A 8 10.87 -5.74 14.19
C ILE A 8 10.20 -4.44 14.66
N ARG A 9 10.78 -3.76 15.67
CA ARG A 9 10.25 -2.49 16.17
C ARG A 9 10.49 -1.33 15.19
N LYS A 10 11.61 -1.34 14.46
CA LYS A 10 11.84 -0.40 13.34
C LYS A 10 10.86 -0.65 12.20
N GLY A 11 10.62 -1.91 11.85
CA GLY A 11 9.62 -2.33 10.88
C GLY A 11 8.20 -1.86 11.24
N GLU A 12 7.80 -1.96 12.52
CA GLU A 12 6.48 -1.48 12.96
C GLU A 12 6.32 0.02 12.73
N ARG A 13 7.37 0.81 13.03
CA ARG A 13 7.36 2.26 12.76
C ARG A 13 7.25 2.55 11.27
N GLY A 14 7.98 1.83 10.42
CA GLY A 14 7.88 1.93 8.97
C GLY A 14 6.45 1.68 8.49
N ALA A 15 5.83 0.58 8.92
CA ALA A 15 4.45 0.25 8.57
C ALA A 15 3.44 1.34 9.00
N TRP A 16 3.61 1.95 10.19
CA TRP A 16 2.78 3.08 10.61
C TRP A 16 2.95 4.33 9.74
N VAL A 17 4.19 4.64 9.36
CA VAL A 17 4.48 5.76 8.44
C VAL A 17 3.84 5.51 7.07
N SER A 18 3.98 4.30 6.53
CA SER A 18 3.36 3.92 5.24
C SER A 18 1.83 4.04 5.30
N ILE A 19 1.19 3.52 6.35
CA ILE A 19 -0.28 3.62 6.53
C ILE A 19 -0.71 5.08 6.55
N ALA A 20 -0.05 5.92 7.35
CA ALA A 20 -0.40 7.33 7.47
C ALA A 20 -0.21 8.08 6.14
N ALA A 21 0.92 7.84 5.47
CA ALA A 21 1.21 8.47 4.18
C ALA A 21 0.20 8.04 3.10
N TYR A 22 -0.08 6.74 2.97
CA TYR A 22 -1.05 6.26 1.98
C TYR A 22 -2.47 6.74 2.29
N LEU A 23 -2.85 6.87 3.56
CA LEU A 23 -4.15 7.43 3.93
C LEU A 23 -4.30 8.89 3.50
N ILE A 24 -3.27 9.70 3.74
CA ILE A 24 -3.25 11.12 3.32
C ILE A 24 -3.27 11.23 1.80
N LEU A 25 -2.39 10.49 1.12
CA LEU A 25 -2.26 10.54 -0.34
C LEU A 25 -3.51 10.01 -1.05
N SER A 26 -4.07 8.88 -0.60
CA SER A 26 -5.31 8.34 -1.19
C SER A 26 -6.47 9.29 -1.02
N THR A 27 -6.66 9.88 0.17
CA THR A 27 -7.71 10.88 0.41
C THR A 27 -7.55 12.07 -0.54
N PHE A 28 -6.32 12.61 -0.66
CA PHE A 28 -6.05 13.75 -1.53
C PHE A 28 -6.26 13.42 -3.01
N LYS A 29 -5.79 12.26 -3.47
CA LYS A 29 -5.97 11.77 -4.85
C LYS A 29 -7.43 11.54 -5.17
N LEU A 30 -8.20 10.90 -4.29
CA LEU A 30 -9.63 10.63 -4.51
C LEU A 30 -10.43 11.93 -4.58
N VAL A 31 -10.23 12.84 -3.63
CA VAL A 31 -10.90 14.16 -3.62
C VAL A 31 -10.57 14.92 -4.91
N SER A 32 -9.28 15.02 -5.24
CA SER A 32 -8.83 15.68 -6.48
C SER A 32 -9.36 14.98 -7.73
N GLY A 33 -9.43 13.65 -7.73
CA GLY A 33 -9.92 12.84 -8.84
C GLY A 33 -11.39 13.11 -9.15
N TYR A 34 -12.23 13.23 -8.12
CA TYR A 34 -13.62 13.63 -8.30
C TYR A 34 -13.76 15.10 -8.72
N LEU A 35 -12.98 16.02 -8.13
CA LEU A 35 -13.03 17.44 -8.47
C LEU A 35 -12.58 17.72 -9.91
N PHE A 36 -11.58 17.00 -10.42
CA PHE A 36 -11.04 17.16 -11.77
C PHE A 36 -11.63 16.16 -12.78
N ALA A 37 -12.67 15.41 -12.40
CA ALA A 37 -13.28 14.35 -13.21
C ALA A 37 -12.26 13.36 -13.81
N SER A 38 -11.17 13.07 -13.08
CA SER A 38 -10.07 12.24 -13.55
C SER A 38 -10.21 10.81 -13.04
N SER A 39 -10.69 9.91 -13.92
CA SER A 39 -10.77 8.48 -13.61
C SER A 39 -9.41 7.86 -13.31
N ALA A 40 -8.33 8.39 -13.90
CA ALA A 40 -6.96 7.93 -13.66
C ALA A 40 -6.52 8.25 -12.22
N LEU A 41 -6.81 9.46 -11.73
CA LEU A 41 -6.44 9.87 -10.38
C LEU A 41 -7.28 9.17 -9.31
N VAL A 42 -8.56 8.89 -9.62
CA VAL A 42 -9.40 8.04 -8.77
C VAL A 42 -8.85 6.61 -8.70
N ALA A 43 -8.49 6.01 -9.84
CA ALA A 43 -7.93 4.66 -9.89
C ALA A 43 -6.62 4.57 -9.08
N ASP A 44 -5.73 5.54 -9.23
CA ASP A 44 -4.48 5.64 -8.46
C ASP A 44 -4.73 5.85 -6.95
N GLY A 45 -5.73 6.67 -6.60
CA GLY A 45 -6.19 6.82 -5.22
C GLY A 45 -6.71 5.51 -4.61
N VAL A 46 -7.48 4.72 -5.36
CA VAL A 46 -7.96 3.38 -4.94
C VAL A 46 -6.81 2.38 -4.84
N ASN A 47 -5.82 2.43 -5.73
CA ASN A 47 -4.63 1.59 -5.62
C ASN A 47 -3.89 1.82 -4.29
N ASN A 48 -3.65 3.09 -3.95
CA ASN A 48 -3.09 3.49 -2.65
C ASN A 48 -3.92 3.00 -1.45
N LEU A 49 -5.24 2.85 -1.57
CA LEU A 49 -6.05 2.26 -0.48
C LEU A 49 -5.72 0.78 -0.27
N THR A 50 -5.42 0.05 -1.35
CA THR A 50 -5.03 -1.36 -1.22
C THR A 50 -3.66 -1.50 -0.56
N ASP A 51 -2.74 -0.56 -0.80
CA ASP A 51 -1.45 -0.52 -0.11
C ASP A 51 -1.60 -0.30 1.40
N ILE A 52 -2.64 0.41 1.85
CA ILE A 52 -2.99 0.53 3.28
C ILE A 52 -3.37 -0.84 3.84
N VAL A 53 -4.21 -1.61 3.13
CA VAL A 53 -4.63 -2.94 3.56
C VAL A 53 -3.42 -3.88 3.67
N ALA A 54 -2.53 -3.87 2.68
CA ALA A 54 -1.29 -4.65 2.72
C ALA A 54 -0.40 -4.21 3.90
N SER A 55 -0.26 -2.91 4.14
CA SER A 55 0.53 -2.36 5.25
C SER A 55 -0.05 -2.74 6.62
N ILE A 56 -1.38 -2.80 6.75
CA ILE A 56 -2.06 -3.28 7.97
C ILE A 56 -1.77 -4.77 8.19
N ALA A 57 -1.82 -5.59 7.14
CA ALA A 57 -1.48 -7.00 7.24
C ALA A 57 -0.03 -7.20 7.73
N VAL A 58 0.91 -6.45 7.16
CA VAL A 58 2.32 -6.43 7.60
C VAL A 58 2.44 -5.98 9.06
N LEU A 59 1.75 -4.91 9.45
CA LEU A 59 1.76 -4.39 10.82
C LEU A 59 1.28 -5.44 11.84
N ILE A 60 0.22 -6.17 11.51
CA ILE A 60 -0.30 -7.27 12.35
C ILE A 60 0.76 -8.37 12.46
N GLY A 61 1.37 -8.79 11.35
CA GLY A 61 2.45 -9.78 11.34
C GLY A 61 3.63 -9.41 12.23
N LEU A 62 4.11 -8.17 12.11
CA LEU A 62 5.20 -7.62 12.93
C LEU A 62 4.86 -7.62 14.42
N ARG A 63 3.62 -7.24 14.78
CA ARG A 63 3.17 -7.28 16.19
C ARG A 63 3.14 -8.69 16.76
N ILE A 64 2.69 -9.67 15.98
CA ILE A 64 2.69 -11.08 16.38
C ILE A 64 4.12 -11.58 16.52
N SER A 65 5.01 -11.25 15.57
CA SER A 65 6.41 -11.68 15.61
C SER A 65 7.22 -11.14 16.78
N ARG A 66 6.77 -10.06 17.40
CA ARG A 66 7.39 -9.52 18.61
C ARG A 66 7.04 -10.29 19.88
N LYS A 67 6.10 -11.24 19.83
CA LYS A 67 5.73 -12.04 20.99
C LYS A 67 6.87 -13.00 21.35
N PRO A 68 7.30 -13.05 22.63
CA PRO A 68 8.33 -13.98 23.06
C PRO A 68 7.88 -15.44 22.91
N PRO A 69 8.81 -16.40 22.93
CA PRO A 69 8.49 -17.82 22.93
C PRO A 69 7.48 -18.19 24.02
N ASP A 70 6.52 -19.04 23.67
CA ASP A 70 5.51 -19.59 24.57
C ASP A 70 5.45 -21.12 24.44
N SER A 71 4.56 -21.77 25.19
CA SER A 71 4.44 -23.23 25.20
C SER A 71 4.05 -23.83 23.84
N ASP A 72 3.27 -23.10 23.04
CA ASP A 72 2.87 -23.53 21.70
C ASP A 72 3.95 -23.23 20.65
N HIS A 73 4.80 -22.22 20.90
CA HIS A 73 5.89 -21.79 20.01
C HIS A 73 7.20 -21.66 20.77
N ALA A 74 7.87 -22.79 21.02
CA ALA A 74 9.16 -22.86 21.72
C ALA A 74 10.29 -22.03 21.07
N TYR A 75 10.19 -21.78 19.75
CA TYR A 75 11.15 -20.96 18.99
C TYR A 75 10.72 -19.49 18.82
N GLY A 76 9.56 -19.10 19.35
CA GLY A 76 9.00 -17.75 19.18
C GLY A 76 8.17 -17.56 17.92
N HIS A 77 7.59 -16.36 17.78
CA HIS A 77 6.60 -16.03 16.75
C HIS A 77 7.19 -15.34 15.51
N PHE A 78 8.52 -15.33 15.35
CA PHE A 78 9.23 -14.58 14.29
C PHE A 78 8.78 -14.93 12.86
N ARG A 79 8.23 -16.12 12.64
CA ARG A 79 7.70 -16.53 11.33
C ARG A 79 6.44 -15.76 10.91
N ALA A 80 5.72 -15.14 11.84
CA ALA A 80 4.51 -14.37 11.52
C ALA A 80 4.79 -13.17 10.59
N GLU A 81 5.98 -12.56 10.66
CA GLU A 81 6.44 -11.53 9.74
C GLU A 81 6.51 -12.07 8.31
N THR A 82 7.13 -13.24 8.12
CA THR A 82 7.21 -13.88 6.80
C THR A 82 5.83 -14.23 6.25
N VAL A 83 4.93 -14.72 7.09
CA VAL A 83 3.53 -15.02 6.69
C VAL A 83 2.81 -13.75 6.27
N ALA A 84 2.98 -12.64 7.00
CA ALA A 84 2.36 -11.37 6.65
C ALA A 84 2.96 -10.76 5.38
N ALA A 85 4.27 -10.87 5.17
CA ALA A 85 4.92 -10.46 3.93
C ALA A 85 4.42 -11.27 2.72
N LEU A 86 4.18 -12.57 2.89
CA LEU A 86 3.58 -13.43 1.87
C LEU A 86 2.13 -13.04 1.56
N LEU A 87 1.34 -12.69 2.59
CA LEU A 87 -0.01 -12.20 2.39
C LEU A 87 -0.02 -10.86 1.63
N ALA A 88 0.85 -9.93 2.02
CA ALA A 88 0.99 -8.65 1.35
C ALA A 88 1.44 -8.80 -0.11
N SER A 89 2.39 -9.69 -0.41
CA SER A 89 2.83 -9.96 -1.78
C SER A 89 1.72 -10.57 -2.64
N PHE A 90 0.87 -11.42 -2.05
CA PHE A 90 -0.31 -11.94 -2.74
C PHE A 90 -1.33 -10.86 -3.06
N ILE A 91 -1.62 -9.95 -2.11
CA ILE A 91 -2.47 -8.78 -2.35
C ILE A 91 -1.91 -7.94 -3.51
N MET A 92 -0.61 -7.63 -3.48
CA MET A 92 0.05 -6.85 -4.55
C MET A 92 0.00 -7.56 -5.91
N ALA A 93 0.15 -8.88 -5.95
CA ALA A 93 0.04 -9.65 -7.18
C ALA A 93 -1.37 -9.56 -7.78
N VAL A 94 -2.41 -9.69 -6.96
CA VAL A 94 -3.81 -9.58 -7.40
C VAL A 94 -4.11 -8.18 -7.94
N VAL A 95 -3.70 -7.14 -7.22
CA VAL A 95 -3.87 -5.74 -7.64
C VAL A 95 -3.11 -5.47 -8.94
N GLY A 96 -1.87 -5.94 -9.07
CA GLY A 96 -1.08 -5.80 -10.28
C GLY A 96 -1.75 -6.45 -11.50
N ILE A 97 -2.33 -7.65 -11.34
CA ILE A 97 -3.11 -8.31 -12.39
C ILE A 97 -4.35 -7.47 -12.74
N GLN A 98 -5.06 -6.96 -11.75
CA GLN A 98 -6.23 -6.11 -11.97
C GLN A 98 -5.87 -4.86 -12.79
N VAL A 99 -4.78 -4.17 -12.44
CA VAL A 99 -4.29 -2.99 -13.17
C VAL A 99 -3.94 -3.34 -14.62
N ILE A 100 -3.28 -4.47 -14.86
CA ILE A 100 -2.98 -4.92 -16.23
C ILE A 100 -4.27 -5.15 -17.03
N VAL A 101 -5.24 -5.85 -16.44
CA VAL A 101 -6.53 -6.12 -17.10
C VAL A 101 -7.28 -4.81 -17.40
N GLU A 102 -7.31 -3.87 -16.46
CA GLU A 102 -7.93 -2.55 -16.65
C GLU A 102 -7.21 -1.72 -17.71
N ALA A 103 -5.87 -1.75 -17.75
CA ALA A 103 -5.09 -1.07 -18.77
C ALA A 103 -5.37 -1.63 -20.17
N VAL A 104 -5.41 -2.97 -20.31
CA VAL A 104 -5.75 -3.64 -21.58
C VAL A 104 -7.18 -3.26 -22.01
N ARG A 105 -8.16 -3.32 -21.12
CA ARG A 105 -9.54 -2.88 -21.42
C ARG A 105 -9.59 -1.42 -21.84
N SER A 106 -8.90 -0.55 -21.11
CA SER A 106 -8.84 0.88 -21.41
C SER A 106 -8.13 1.19 -22.73
N PHE A 107 -7.29 0.29 -23.25
CA PHE A 107 -6.66 0.44 -24.56
C PHE A 107 -7.65 0.17 -25.71
N PHE A 108 -8.61 -0.72 -25.50
CA PHE A 108 -9.64 -1.04 -26.49
C PHE A 108 -10.85 -0.09 -26.42
N ASP A 109 -11.15 0.47 -25.25
CA ASP A 109 -12.18 1.51 -25.10
C ASP A 109 -11.67 2.88 -25.57
N ARG A 110 -12.12 3.33 -26.76
CA ARG A 110 -11.77 4.63 -27.37
C ARG A 110 -12.37 5.87 -26.67
N ALA A 111 -13.12 5.70 -25.59
CA ALA A 111 -13.88 6.78 -24.95
C ALA A 111 -13.32 7.09 -23.56
N LYS A 112 -12.22 7.85 -23.47
CA LYS A 112 -11.88 8.56 -22.24
C LYS A 112 -11.41 9.98 -22.52
N GLU A 113 -11.95 10.90 -21.74
CA GLU A 113 -11.63 12.32 -21.78
C GLU A 113 -10.15 12.57 -21.50
N THR A 114 -9.59 13.54 -22.21
CA THR A 114 -8.20 13.98 -22.01
C THR A 114 -7.99 14.40 -20.56
N PRO A 115 -7.03 13.80 -19.83
CA PRO A 115 -6.74 14.20 -18.46
C PRO A 115 -6.42 15.69 -18.40
N GLN A 116 -7.13 16.44 -17.56
CA GLN A 116 -6.85 17.85 -17.34
C GLN A 116 -5.43 18.02 -16.78
N LEU A 117 -4.69 19.05 -17.24
CA LEU A 117 -3.31 19.31 -16.82
C LEU A 117 -3.14 19.40 -15.29
N LEU A 118 -4.18 19.88 -14.59
CA LEU A 118 -4.21 19.93 -13.13
C LEU A 118 -4.14 18.53 -12.48
N SER A 119 -4.80 17.53 -13.06
CA SER A 119 -4.75 16.16 -12.55
C SER A 119 -3.36 15.53 -12.68
N ALA A 120 -2.61 15.87 -13.74
CA ALA A 120 -1.22 15.44 -13.91
C ALA A 120 -0.29 16.09 -12.88
N GLY A 121 -0.49 17.38 -12.57
CA GLY A 121 0.26 18.07 -11.52
C GLY A 121 0.04 17.45 -10.14
N VAL A 122 -1.21 17.12 -9.81
CA VAL A 122 -1.54 16.43 -8.55
C VAL A 122 -0.87 15.05 -8.47
N ALA A 123 -0.96 14.26 -9.55
CA ALA A 123 -0.31 12.96 -9.62
C ALA A 123 1.22 13.07 -9.40
N LEU A 124 1.86 14.08 -10.01
CA LEU A 124 3.30 14.31 -9.84
C LEU A 124 3.66 14.66 -8.40
N VAL A 125 2.91 15.58 -7.77
CA VAL A 125 3.15 15.95 -6.36
C VAL A 125 3.01 14.74 -5.44
N CYS A 126 1.99 13.92 -5.64
CA CYS A 126 1.81 12.69 -4.88
C CYS A 126 2.94 11.68 -5.12
N ALA A 127 3.43 11.55 -6.35
CA ALA A 127 4.54 10.66 -6.67
C ALA A 127 5.85 11.11 -6.00
N VAL A 128 6.12 12.42 -5.96
CA VAL A 128 7.27 12.97 -5.26
C VAL A 128 7.15 12.75 -3.75
N ALA A 129 5.95 12.97 -3.19
CA ALA A 129 5.69 12.72 -1.78
C ALA A 129 5.91 11.25 -1.39
N MET A 130 5.56 10.31 -2.27
CA MET A 130 5.82 8.87 -2.06
C MET A 130 7.31 8.52 -1.95
N MET A 131 8.22 9.24 -2.62
CA MET A 131 9.65 8.95 -2.52
C MET A 131 10.23 9.20 -1.11
N GLY A 132 9.52 9.95 -0.27
CA GLY A 132 9.92 10.21 1.12
C GLY A 132 9.36 9.23 2.14
N VAL A 133 8.57 8.23 1.71
CA VAL A 133 7.92 7.20 2.54
C VAL A 133 8.71 5.91 2.45
#